data_AF-A0A5J4QKH0-F1
#
_entry.id   AF-A0A5J4QKH0-F1
#
_cell.length_a   1.000
_cell.length_b   1.000
_cell.length_c   1.000
_cell.angle_alpha   90.00
_cell.angle_beta   90.00
_cell.angle_gamma   90.00
#
_symmetry.space_group_name_H-M   'P 1'
#
loop_
_entity.id
_entity.type
_entity.pdbx_description
1 polymer ?
#
loop_
_entity_poly.entity_id
_entity_poly.type
_entity_poly.pdbx_seq_one_letter_code
_entity_poly.pdbx_strand_id
1 'polypeptide(L)'
;NLTDSQWRFIEKTLNDQRKRSHSLREIWNAIIYLVKAGCQWRLLPHDFPHWSAVFYYFKKWKNKGFFEEVLDTLNQRERKLHKKKLYPSVGIINSQSVKVAHTCGQEVG
;
A
#
# COMPACT_ATOMS: atom_id res chain seq x y z
N ASN A 1 8.59 10.08 2.25
CA ASN A 1 7.86 9.60 3.44
C ASN A 1 6.54 10.34 3.59
N LEU A 2 5.57 9.74 4.26
CA LEU A 2 4.26 10.33 4.53
C LEU A 2 4.39 11.55 5.46
N THR A 3 3.66 12.62 5.15
CA THR A 3 3.47 13.74 6.09
C THR A 3 2.56 13.29 7.24
N ASP A 4 2.55 14.05 8.35
CA ASP A 4 1.68 13.74 9.50
C ASP A 4 0.20 13.79 9.13
N SER A 5 -0.20 14.72 8.27
CA SER A 5 -1.58 14.85 7.80
C SER A 5 -2.01 13.64 6.95
N GLN A 6 -1.12 13.17 6.07
CA GLN A 6 -1.35 11.96 5.28
C GLN A 6 -1.41 10.72 6.18
N TRP A 7 -0.51 10.63 7.16
CA TRP A 7 -0.49 9.51 8.10
C TRP A 7 -1.78 9.42 8.93
N ARG A 8 -2.23 10.53 9.52
CA ARG A 8 -3.47 10.56 10.33
C ARG A 8 -4.69 10.08 9.56
N PHE A 9 -4.73 10.34 8.26
CA PHE A 9 -5.80 9.84 7.40
C PHE A 9 -5.76 8.31 7.29
N ILE A 10 -4.59 7.75 6.96
CA ILE A 10 -4.40 6.30 6.82
C ILE A 10 -4.61 5.58 8.16
N GLU A 11 -4.08 6.15 9.25
CA GLU A 11 -4.20 5.63 10.61
C GLU A 11 -5.66 5.49 11.04
N LYS A 12 -6.49 6.48 10.71
CA LYS A 12 -7.93 6.45 10.98
C LYS A 12 -8.63 5.29 10.25
N THR A 13 -8.25 5.00 9.01
CA THR A 13 -8.80 3.88 8.23
C THR A 13 -8.33 2.52 8.80
N LEU A 14 -7.06 2.41 9.19
CA LEU A 14 -6.52 1.16 9.75
C LEU A 14 -7.14 0.79 11.11
N ASN A 15 -7.42 1.81 11.95
CA ASN A 15 -8.04 1.68 13.27
C ASN A 15 -7.48 0.52 14.13
N ASP A 16 -6.15 0.34 14.15
CA ASP A 16 -5.51 -0.83 14.75
C ASP A 16 -4.56 -0.46 15.91
N GLN A 17 -5.10 -0.47 17.12
CA GLN A 17 -4.43 -0.02 18.36
C GLN A 17 -3.53 -1.06 19.04
N ARG A 18 -3.24 -2.18 18.38
CA ARG A 18 -2.40 -3.24 18.98
C ARG A 18 -0.97 -2.74 19.24
N LYS A 19 -0.37 -3.13 20.37
CA LYS A 19 1.06 -2.87 20.64
C LYS A 19 1.94 -3.63 19.64
N ARG A 20 3.02 -2.99 19.19
CA ARG A 20 3.94 -3.49 18.15
C ARG A 20 5.36 -3.03 18.40
N SER A 21 6.33 -3.76 17.84
CA SER A 21 7.73 -3.33 17.79
C SER A 21 7.97 -2.19 16.80
N HIS A 22 7.31 -2.23 15.63
CA HIS A 22 7.42 -1.20 14.60
C HIS A 22 6.13 -0.42 14.47
N SER A 23 6.25 0.90 14.27
CA SER A 23 5.09 1.73 13.99
C SER A 23 4.51 1.36 12.62
N LEU A 24 3.18 1.42 12.48
CA LEU A 24 2.55 1.17 11.18
C LEU A 24 2.96 2.23 10.14
N ARG A 25 3.34 3.43 10.57
CA ARG A 25 3.83 4.50 9.70
C ARG A 25 5.16 4.13 9.04
N GLU A 26 6.09 3.53 9.79
CA GLU A 26 7.36 3.04 9.25
C GLU A 26 7.14 1.96 8.19
N ILE A 27 6.20 1.04 8.45
CA ILE A 27 5.82 0.01 7.49
C ILE A 27 5.25 0.64 6.20
N TRP A 28 4.36 1.63 6.31
CA TRP A 28 3.83 2.35 5.15
C TRP A 28 4.91 3.12 4.38
N ASN A 29 5.83 3.78 5.09
CA ASN A 29 6.96 4.46 4.45
C ASN A 29 7.85 3.47 3.69
N ALA A 30 8.12 2.29 4.24
CA ALA A 30 8.88 1.23 3.58
C ALA A 30 8.16 0.72 2.31
N ILE A 31 6.83 0.51 2.37
CA ILE A 31 6.04 0.13 1.19
C ILE A 31 6.10 1.22 0.12
N ILE A 32 5.95 2.49 0.50
CA ILE A 32 6.06 3.62 -0.44
C ILE A 32 7.46 3.69 -1.06
N TYR A 33 8.50 3.45 -0.26
CA TYR A 33 9.87 3.39 -0.76
C TYR A 33 10.02 2.29 -1.83
N LEU A 34 9.55 1.07 -1.55
CA LEU A 34 9.59 -0.05 -2.50
C LEU A 34 8.88 0.28 -3.82
N VAL A 35 7.70 0.91 -3.75
CA VAL A 35 6.94 1.32 -4.94
C VAL A 35 7.69 2.40 -5.75
N LYS A 36 8.34 3.34 -5.07
CA LYS A 36 9.09 4.43 -5.72
C LYS A 36 10.42 3.98 -6.30
N ALA A 37 11.16 3.15 -5.57
CA ALA A 37 12.48 2.68 -5.96
C ALA A 37 12.41 1.51 -6.95
N GLY A 38 11.31 0.75 -6.95
CA GLY A 38 11.17 -0.45 -7.79
C GLY A 38 12.13 -1.58 -7.42
N CYS A 39 12.68 -1.59 -6.21
CA CYS A 39 13.64 -2.60 -5.79
C CYS A 39 12.98 -3.88 -5.27
N GLN A 40 13.74 -4.98 -5.27
CA GLN A 40 13.31 -6.23 -4.67
C GLN A 40 13.09 -6.06 -3.16
N TRP A 41 12.11 -6.78 -2.60
CA TRP A 41 11.83 -6.76 -1.16
C TRP A 41 13.06 -6.98 -0.29
N ARG A 42 13.94 -7.92 -0.68
CA ARG A 42 15.17 -8.25 0.07
C ARG A 42 16.25 -7.17 -0.01
N LEU A 43 16.11 -6.21 -0.91
CA LEU A 43 16.99 -5.04 -1.06
C LEU A 43 16.41 -3.80 -0.37
N LEU A 44 15.38 -3.98 0.49
CA LEU A 44 14.91 -2.90 1.34
C LEU A 44 16.06 -2.41 2.23
N PRO A 45 16.36 -1.10 2.25
CA PRO A 45 17.39 -0.52 3.11
C PRO A 45 17.21 -0.84 4.60
N HIS A 46 18.33 -0.93 5.34
CA HIS A 46 18.37 -1.34 6.75
C HIS A 46 17.84 -0.29 7.74
N ASP A 47 17.61 0.94 7.30
CA ASP A 47 16.94 2.00 8.06
C ASP A 47 15.42 1.76 8.16
N PHE A 48 14.85 0.88 7.34
CA PHE A 48 13.48 0.42 7.47
C PHE A 48 13.36 -0.87 8.31
N PRO A 49 12.15 -1.19 8.83
CA PRO A 49 11.88 -2.50 9.40
C PRO A 49 12.26 -3.62 8.44
N HIS A 50 12.71 -4.76 8.98
CA HIS A 50 13.17 -5.89 8.17
C HIS A 50 12.12 -6.29 7.13
N TRP A 51 12.56 -6.58 5.90
CA TRP A 51 11.67 -6.76 4.74
C TRP A 51 10.55 -7.78 4.97
N SER A 52 10.79 -8.82 5.76
CA SER A 52 9.79 -9.85 6.08
C SER A 52 8.62 -9.30 6.89
N ALA A 53 8.88 -8.37 7.82
CA ALA A 53 7.86 -7.70 8.60
C ALA A 53 7.04 -6.74 7.70
N VAL A 54 7.72 -5.99 6.82
CA VAL A 54 7.04 -5.10 5.86
C VAL A 54 6.15 -5.91 4.92
N PHE A 55 6.67 -7.01 4.38
CA PHE A 55 5.91 -7.90 3.50
C PHE A 55 4.72 -8.55 4.20
N TYR A 56 4.86 -8.95 5.47
CA TYR A 56 3.75 -9.48 6.28
C TYR A 56 2.59 -8.48 6.33
N TYR A 57 2.86 -7.21 6.64
CA TYR A 57 1.83 -6.18 6.70
C TYR A 57 1.25 -5.86 5.32
N PHE A 58 2.10 -5.75 4.29
CA PHE A 58 1.65 -5.56 2.92
C PHE A 58 0.67 -6.67 2.51
N LYS A 59 1.04 -7.94 2.67
CA LYS A 59 0.18 -9.09 2.32
C LYS A 59 -1.11 -9.08 3.13
N LYS A 60 -1.03 -8.81 4.43
CA LYS A 60 -2.20 -8.69 5.32
C LYS A 60 -3.16 -7.60 4.85
N TRP A 61 -2.63 -6.43 4.48
CA TRP A 61 -3.45 -5.29 4.08
C TRP A 61 -4.04 -5.46 2.68
N LYS A 62 -3.25 -5.97 1.74
CA LYS A 62 -3.70 -6.33 0.39
C LYS A 62 -4.86 -7.32 0.45
N ASN A 63 -4.74 -8.39 1.24
CA ASN A 63 -5.79 -9.40 1.33
C ASN A 63 -7.07 -8.89 2.01
N LYS A 64 -6.97 -7.80 2.78
CA LYS A 64 -8.12 -7.16 3.42
C LYS A 64 -8.74 -6.03 2.60
N GLY A 65 -8.16 -5.67 1.45
CA GLY A 65 -8.64 -4.56 0.62
C GLY A 65 -8.36 -3.17 1.21
N PHE A 66 -7.40 -3.05 2.13
CA PHE A 66 -7.17 -1.78 2.83
C PHE A 66 -6.58 -0.69 1.93
N PHE A 67 -5.80 -1.06 0.91
CA PHE A 67 -5.25 -0.07 -0.02
C PHE A 67 -6.35 0.58 -0.85
N GLU A 68 -7.30 -0.24 -1.28
CA GLU A 68 -8.51 0.15 -2.00
C GLU A 68 -9.39 1.05 -1.12
N GLU A 69 -9.63 0.68 0.13
CA GLU A 69 -10.41 1.48 1.08
C GLU A 69 -9.80 2.87 1.32
N VAL A 70 -8.48 2.94 1.53
CA VAL A 70 -7.76 4.21 1.69
C VAL A 70 -7.88 5.06 0.42
N LEU A 71 -7.66 4.45 -0.75
CA LEU A 71 -7.74 5.14 -2.03
C LEU A 71 -9.16 5.67 -2.32
N ASP A 72 -10.19 4.86 -2.09
CA ASP A 72 -11.58 5.25 -2.28
C ASP A 72 -11.96 6.40 -1.36
N THR A 73 -11.56 6.34 -0.08
CA THR A 73 -11.84 7.41 0.87
C THR A 73 -11.15 8.72 0.47
N LEU A 74 -9.90 8.65 -0.02
CA LEU A 74 -9.19 9.82 -0.56
C LEU A 74 -9.89 10.39 -1.79
N ASN A 75 -10.23 9.54 -2.76
CA ASN A 75 -10.93 9.95 -3.98
C ASN A 75 -12.27 10.62 -3.65
N GLN A 76 -13.03 10.05 -2.73
CA GLN A 76 -14.28 10.61 -2.24
C GLN A 76 -14.10 12.00 -1.61
N ARG A 77 -13.04 12.19 -0.83
CA ARG A 77 -12.69 13.48 -0.22
C ARG A 77 -12.34 14.52 -1.28
N GLU A 78 -11.44 14.19 -2.22
CA GLU A 78 -11.05 15.10 -3.31
C GLU A 78 -12.26 15.50 -4.17
N ARG A 79 -13.14 14.55 -4.48
CA ARG A 79 -14.37 14.84 -5.22
C ARG A 79 -15.28 15.83 -4.49
N LYS A 80 -15.45 15.67 -3.17
CA LYS A 80 -16.21 16.63 -2.35
C LYS A 80 -15.59 18.02 -2.35
N LEU A 81 -14.26 18.13 -2.26
CA LEU A 81 -13.55 19.41 -2.34
C LEU A 81 -13.80 20.12 -3.67
N HIS A 82 -13.87 19.35 -4.76
CA HIS A 82 -14.22 19.85 -6.09
C HIS A 82 -15.73 19.95 -6.35
N LYS A 83 -16.59 19.90 -5.31
CA LYS A 83 -18.05 19.97 -5.40
C LYS A 83 -18.68 18.93 -6.36
N LYS A 84 -18.02 17.78 -6.53
CA LYS A 84 -18.50 16.65 -7.33
C LYS A 84 -19.25 15.64 -6.46
N LYS A 85 -20.13 14.84 -7.08
CA LYS A 85 -20.79 13.69 -6.43
C LYS A 85 -19.75 12.73 -5.86
N LEU A 86 -20.06 12.13 -4.70
CA LEU A 86 -19.17 11.23 -3.96
C LEU A 86 -18.63 10.09 -4.84
N TYR A 87 -19.53 9.42 -5.54
CA TYR A 87 -19.21 8.36 -6.48
C TYR A 87 -19.10 8.92 -7.91
N PRO A 88 -18.16 8.42 -8.72
CA PRO A 88 -18.06 8.78 -10.13
C PRO A 88 -19.27 8.25 -10.92
N SER A 89 -19.65 9.00 -11.97
CA SER A 89 -20.67 8.55 -12.92
C SER A 89 -20.10 7.61 -14.00
N VAL A 90 -18.78 7.64 -14.21
CA VAL A 90 -18.06 6.84 -15.20
C VAL A 90 -16.82 6.25 -14.54
N GLY A 91 -16.62 4.94 -14.67
CA GLY A 91 -15.40 4.23 -14.28
C GLY A 91 -14.57 3.86 -15.51
N ILE A 92 -13.28 4.17 -15.49
CA ILE A 92 -12.33 3.71 -16.52
C ILE A 92 -11.65 2.45 -15.99
N ILE A 93 -11.84 1.33 -16.69
CA ILE A 93 -11.16 0.08 -16.40
C ILE A 93 -10.09 -0.09 -17.48
N ASN A 94 -8.82 -0.04 -17.06
CA ASN A 94 -7.70 -0.35 -17.94
C ASN A 94 -7.00 -1.61 -17.44
N SER A 95 -6.59 -2.49 -18.37
CA SER A 95 -5.77 -3.65 -18.04
C SER A 95 -4.40 -3.47 -18.67
N GLN A 96 -3.35 -3.82 -17.91
CA GLN A 96 -1.99 -3.81 -18.39
C GLN A 96 -1.33 -5.14 -18.03
N SER A 97 -0.77 -5.81 -19.02
CA SER A 97 0.01 -7.03 -18.81
C SER A 97 1.46 -6.66 -18.49
N VAL A 98 2.01 -7.27 -17.44
CA VAL A 98 3.45 -7.19 -17.13
C VAL A 98 4.08 -8.52 -17.55
N LYS A 99 5.08 -8.47 -18.43
CA LYS A 99 5.85 -9.67 -18.79
C LYS A 99 6.75 -10.02 -17.61
N VAL A 100 6.53 -11.18 -17.00
CA VAL A 100 7.42 -11.74 -15.99
C VAL A 100 8.43 -12.64 -16.71
N ALA A 101 9.71 -12.54 -16.38
CA ALA A 101 10.73 -13.43 -16.93
C ALA A 101 10.50 -14.88 -16.46
N HIS A 102 10.77 -15.87 -17.33
CA HIS A 102 10.50 -17.30 -17.11
C HIS A 102 11.33 -17.98 -16.00
N THR A 103 12.04 -17.24 -15.14
CA THR A 103 12.86 -17.83 -14.07
C THR A 103 12.03 -18.10 -12.81
N CYS A 104 10.89 -18.76 -12.96
CA CYS A 104 10.30 -19.56 -11.89
C CYS A 104 10.71 -21.00 -12.19
N GLY A 105 11.53 -21.59 -11.32
CA GLY A 105 11.97 -22.97 -11.44
C GLY A 105 10.77 -23.89 -11.64
N GLN A 106 10.93 -24.82 -12.57
CA GLN A 106 10.07 -26.00 -12.66
C GLN A 106 10.00 -26.64 -11.28
N GLU A 107 8.79 -26.87 -10.76
CA GLU A 107 8.60 -27.81 -9.68
C GLU A 107 9.03 -29.19 -10.20
N VAL A 108 10.15 -29.67 -9.69
CA VAL A 108 10.49 -31.09 -9.70
C VAL A 108 10.01 -31.67 -8.37
N GLY A 109 9.03 -32.57 -8.44
CA GLY A 109 8.45 -33.27 -7.29
C GLY A 109 6.99 -33.63 -7.50
#